data_AF-A0A434TAM4-F1
#
_entry.id   AF-A0A434TAM4-F1
#
_cell.length_a   1.000
_cell.length_b   1.000
_cell.length_c   1.000
_cell.angle_alpha   90.00
_cell.angle_beta   90.00
_cell.angle_gamma   90.00
#
_symmetry.space_group_name_H-M   'P 1'
#
loop_
_entity.id
_entity.type
_entity.pdbx_description
1 polymer ?
#
loop_
_entity_poly.entity_id
_entity_poly.type
_entity_poly.pdbx_seq_one_letter_code
_entity_poly.pdbx_strand_id
1 'polypeptide(L)'
;LKDVVDAMATEGLRVLGVARSSHAGDQLPDKQTEFEFEFLGLVGLADPLRAEVPDAVSNCRSAGIRVIMITGDYPATARASARGAGLDFNDVVTGEELKAQDDAALSARVKTATVFARIMPEQKLAIVRA
;
A
#
# COMPACT_ATOMS: atom_id res chain seq x y z
N LEU A 1 15.57 3.33 12.98
CA LEU A 1 15.33 2.82 11.60
C LEU A 1 13.86 2.85 11.25
N LYS A 2 12.96 2.29 12.08
CA LYS A 2 11.51 2.31 11.85
C LYS A 2 10.96 3.71 11.57
N ASP A 3 11.30 4.70 12.39
CA ASP A 3 10.81 6.09 12.20
C ASP A 3 11.24 6.70 10.86
N VAL A 4 12.42 6.32 10.36
CA VAL A 4 12.93 6.77 9.04
C VAL A 4 12.15 6.10 7.92
N VAL A 5 11.86 4.80 8.04
CA VAL A 5 11.00 4.07 7.09
C VAL A 5 9.60 4.69 7.06
N ASP A 6 9.03 4.97 8.23
CA ASP A 6 7.68 5.55 8.35
C ASP A 6 7.62 6.97 7.78
N ALA A 7 8.67 7.79 7.98
CA ALA A 7 8.79 9.11 7.37
C ALA A 7 8.82 9.04 5.84
N MET A 8 9.70 8.21 5.27
CA MET A 8 9.79 8.00 3.82
C MET A 8 8.48 7.45 3.23
N ALA A 9 7.83 6.50 3.93
CA ALA A 9 6.55 5.95 3.49
C ALA A 9 5.42 6.99 3.53
N THR A 10 5.46 7.94 4.48
CA THR A 10 4.50 9.05 4.58
C THR A 10 4.64 10.03 3.41
N GLU A 11 5.85 10.15 2.84
CA GLU A 11 6.10 10.86 1.58
C GLU A 11 5.64 10.08 0.34
N GLY A 12 5.08 8.88 0.52
CA GLY A 12 4.61 8.02 -0.57
C GLY A 12 5.71 7.19 -1.24
N LEU A 13 6.89 7.10 -0.63
CA LEU A 13 7.98 6.30 -1.17
C LEU A 13 7.77 4.82 -0.82
N ARG A 14 8.04 3.95 -1.80
CA ARG A 14 8.26 2.52 -1.55
C ARG A 14 9.66 2.35 -1.00
N VAL A 15 9.77 1.96 0.27
CA VAL A 15 11.05 1.83 0.97
C VAL A 15 11.57 0.40 0.89
N LEU A 16 12.82 0.24 0.46
CA LEU A 16 13.54 -1.03 0.45
C LEU A 16 14.70 -0.98 1.45
N GLY A 17 14.82 -2.01 2.29
CA GLY A 17 16.01 -2.24 3.11
C GLY A 17 17.07 -2.97 2.31
N VAL A 18 18.29 -2.44 2.28
CA VAL A 18 19.42 -3.02 1.56
C VAL A 18 20.43 -3.53 2.56
N ALA A 19 20.83 -4.78 2.41
CA ALA A 19 21.87 -5.41 3.19
C ALA A 19 22.80 -6.21 2.27
N ARG A 20 24.04 -6.42 2.70
CA ARG A 20 24.99 -7.30 2.03
C ARG A 20 25.34 -8.47 2.93
N SER A 21 25.68 -9.60 2.32
CA SER A 21 26.37 -10.68 3.01
C SER A 21 27.59 -11.08 2.19
N SER A 22 28.59 -11.61 2.88
CA SER A 22 29.74 -12.27 2.28
C SER A 22 29.80 -13.69 2.78
N HIS A 23 30.04 -14.63 1.88
CA HIS A 23 30.24 -16.04 2.21
C HIS A 23 31.60 -16.50 1.73
N ALA A 24 32.34 -17.15 2.63
CA ALA A 24 33.65 -17.73 2.35
C ALA A 24 33.50 -19.26 2.36
N GLY A 25 33.72 -19.88 1.20
CA GLY A 25 33.54 -21.31 0.98
C GLY A 25 32.94 -21.59 -0.39
N ASP A 26 33.09 -22.83 -0.85
CA ASP A 26 32.57 -23.27 -2.15
C ASP A 26 31.08 -23.67 -2.08
N GLN A 27 30.54 -23.88 -0.88
CA GLN A 27 29.16 -24.31 -0.67
C GLN A 27 28.31 -23.23 -0.03
N LEU A 28 27.37 -22.69 -0.81
CA LEU A 28 26.38 -21.74 -0.33
C LEU A 28 25.44 -22.41 0.70
N PRO A 29 24.95 -21.65 1.70
CA PRO A 29 23.89 -22.10 2.59
C PRO A 29 22.62 -22.51 1.82
N ASP A 30 21.88 -23.47 2.36
CA ASP A 30 20.65 -23.97 1.74
C ASP A 30 19.54 -22.92 1.75
N LYS A 31 19.56 -22.01 2.75
CA LYS A 31 18.56 -20.96 2.91
C LYS A 31 19.20 -19.58 2.95
N GLN A 32 18.55 -18.61 2.32
CA GLN A 32 18.98 -17.21 2.36
C GLN A 32 19.03 -16.63 3.78
N THR A 33 18.24 -17.15 4.72
CA THR A 33 18.21 -16.68 6.11
C THR A 33 19.43 -17.12 6.93
N GLU A 34 20.25 -18.02 6.38
CA GLU A 34 21.46 -18.54 7.06
C GLU A 34 22.68 -17.65 6.80
N PHE A 35 22.58 -16.67 5.90
CA PHE A 35 23.60 -15.64 5.73
C PHE A 35 23.53 -14.62 6.86
N GLU A 36 24.70 -14.22 7.38
CA GLU A 36 24.81 -13.02 8.21
C GLU A 36 24.81 -11.78 7.32
N PHE A 37 23.86 -10.88 7.56
CA PHE A 37 23.68 -9.68 6.74
C PHE A 37 24.14 -8.44 7.48
N GLU A 38 25.00 -7.65 6.83
CA GLU A 38 25.32 -6.29 7.22
C GLU A 38 24.32 -5.34 6.54
N PHE A 39 23.51 -4.66 7.36
CA PHE A 39 22.58 -3.66 6.85
C PHE A 39 23.34 -2.43 6.33
N LEU A 40 23.08 -2.05 5.08
CA LEU A 40 23.76 -0.96 4.38
C LEU A 40 22.93 0.34 4.38
N GLY A 41 21.61 0.23 4.33
CA GLY A 41 20.75 1.41 4.31
C GLY A 41 19.38 1.19 3.70
N LEU A 42 18.69 2.30 3.45
CA LEU A 42 17.36 2.34 2.84
C LEU A 42 17.43 2.99 1.46
N VAL A 43 16.59 2.52 0.54
CA VAL A 43 16.33 3.14 -0.75
C VAL A 43 14.85 3.48 -0.83
N GLY A 44 14.53 4.73 -1.15
CA GLY A 44 13.17 5.19 -1.41
C GLY A 44 12.90 5.25 -2.91
N LEU A 45 11.88 4.52 -3.37
CA LEU A 45 11.44 4.53 -4.76
C LEU A 45 10.11 5.27 -4.85
N ALA A 46 10.08 6.38 -5.59
CA ALA A 46 8.84 7.08 -5.88
C ALA A 46 8.07 6.36 -7.00
N ASP A 47 6.77 6.17 -6.81
CA ASP A 47 5.82 5.78 -7.85
C ASP A 47 4.80 6.92 -8.02
N PRO A 48 5.16 7.98 -8.77
CA PRO A 48 4.32 9.16 -8.85
C PRO A 48 3.01 8.84 -9.59
N LEU A 49 1.92 9.47 -9.13
CA LEU A 49 0.67 9.44 -9.88
C LEU A 49 0.87 10.04 -11.27
N ARG A 50 0.12 9.51 -12.25
CA ARG A 50 0.03 10.15 -13.56
C ARG A 50 -0.55 11.56 -13.38
N ALA A 51 -0.04 12.51 -14.15
CA ALA A 51 -0.37 13.93 -13.99
C ALA A 51 -1.87 14.23 -14.14
N GLU A 52 -2.58 13.43 -14.92
CA GLU A 52 -4.02 13.54 -15.17
C GLU A 52 -4.91 12.99 -14.05
N VAL A 53 -4.37 12.25 -13.07
CA VAL A 53 -5.16 11.57 -12.02
C VAL A 53 -5.97 12.55 -11.16
N PRO A 54 -5.40 13.64 -10.63
CA PRO A 54 -6.16 14.56 -9.78
C PRO A 54 -7.35 15.19 -10.50
N ASP A 55 -7.16 15.59 -11.77
CA ASP A 55 -8.22 16.16 -12.60
C ASP A 55 -9.31 15.12 -12.92
N ALA A 56 -8.92 13.88 -13.22
CA ALA A 56 -9.87 12.79 -13.45
C ALA A 56 -10.72 12.49 -12.21
N VAL A 57 -10.10 12.44 -11.02
CA VAL A 57 -10.82 12.25 -9.75
C VAL A 57 -11.79 13.42 -9.48
N SER A 58 -11.35 14.65 -9.72
CA SER A 58 -12.19 15.84 -9.55
C SER A 58 -13.41 15.83 -10.49
N ASN A 59 -13.21 15.43 -11.75
CA ASN A 59 -14.29 15.29 -12.73
C ASN A 59 -15.29 14.22 -12.33
N CYS A 60 -14.83 13.04 -11.89
CA CYS A 60 -15.70 11.99 -11.36
C CYS A 60 -16.55 12.50 -10.20
N ARG A 61 -15.92 13.16 -9.22
CA ARG A 61 -16.62 13.73 -8.06
C ARG A 61 -17.67 14.77 -8.47
N SER A 62 -17.33 15.66 -9.40
CA SER A 62 -18.24 16.69 -9.91
C SER A 62 -19.45 16.10 -10.66
N ALA A 63 -19.29 14.91 -11.23
CA ALA A 63 -20.36 14.14 -11.87
C ALA A 63 -21.17 13.27 -10.88
N GLY A 64 -20.88 13.33 -9.57
CA GLY A 64 -21.53 12.49 -8.57
C GLY A 64 -21.03 11.04 -8.54
N ILE A 65 -19.90 10.75 -9.18
CA ILE A 65 -19.27 9.42 -9.20
C ILE A 65 -18.27 9.32 -8.05
N ARG A 66 -18.51 8.37 -7.14
CA ARG A 66 -17.59 8.07 -6.05
C ARG A 66 -16.40 7.25 -6.56
N VAL A 67 -15.20 7.76 -6.35
CA VAL A 67 -13.95 7.05 -6.67
C VAL A 67 -13.44 6.36 -5.41
N ILE A 68 -13.12 5.06 -5.53
CA ILE A 68 -12.55 4.25 -4.45
C ILE A 68 -11.18 3.75 -4.90
N MET A 69 -10.16 3.91 -4.05
CA MET A 69 -8.82 3.39 -4.27
C MET A 69 -8.66 2.00 -3.65
N ILE A 70 -8.17 1.03 -4.43
CA ILE A 70 -7.86 -0.33 -3.97
C ILE A 70 -6.42 -0.68 -4.39
N THR A 71 -5.52 -0.81 -3.42
CA THR A 71 -4.09 -1.08 -3.66
C THR A 71 -3.54 -2.23 -2.79
N GLY A 72 -2.47 -2.86 -3.28
CA GLY A 72 -1.65 -3.80 -2.51
C GLY A 72 -0.57 -3.13 -1.66
N ASP A 73 -0.42 -1.81 -1.77
CA ASP A 73 0.59 -1.03 -1.06
C ASP A 73 0.36 -1.01 0.45
N TYR A 74 1.41 -0.60 1.18
CA TYR A 74 1.33 -0.37 2.62
C TYR A 74 0.39 0.81 2.94
N PRO A 75 -0.30 0.82 4.10
CA PRO A 75 -1.29 1.86 4.41
C PRO A 75 -0.75 3.29 4.39
N ALA A 76 0.52 3.49 4.79
CA ALA A 76 1.16 4.80 4.74
C ALA A 76 1.34 5.32 3.30
N THR A 77 1.85 4.47 2.41
CA THR A 77 2.01 4.80 0.98
C THR A 77 0.66 4.99 0.29
N ALA A 78 -0.32 4.12 0.57
CA ALA A 78 -1.68 4.26 0.04
C ALA A 78 -2.32 5.59 0.45
N ARG A 79 -2.10 6.04 1.69
CA ARG A 79 -2.56 7.35 2.17
C ARG A 79 -1.92 8.51 1.40
N ALA A 80 -0.63 8.43 1.13
CA ALA A 80 0.07 9.44 0.34
C ALA A 80 -0.47 9.49 -1.11
N SER A 81 -0.61 8.34 -1.77
CA SER A 81 -1.20 8.24 -3.12
C SER A 81 -2.64 8.73 -3.15
N ALA A 82 -3.46 8.39 -2.16
CA ALA A 82 -4.84 8.87 -2.10
C ALA A 82 -4.93 10.39 -1.94
N ARG A 83 -4.07 10.98 -1.11
CA ARG A 83 -3.96 12.45 -0.98
C ARG A 83 -3.50 13.10 -2.28
N GLY A 84 -2.47 12.55 -2.91
CA GLY A 84 -1.97 13.03 -4.20
C GLY A 84 -3.03 12.97 -5.30
N ALA A 85 -3.90 11.95 -5.27
CA ALA A 85 -5.00 11.79 -6.21
C ALA A 85 -6.19 12.71 -5.93
N GLY A 86 -6.20 13.44 -4.81
CA GLY A 86 -7.31 14.31 -4.42
C GLY A 86 -8.54 13.55 -3.94
N LEU A 87 -8.38 12.33 -3.41
CA LEU A 87 -9.47 11.57 -2.81
C LEU A 87 -9.83 12.13 -1.43
N ASP A 88 -11.13 12.23 -1.16
CA ASP A 88 -11.66 12.57 0.16
C ASP A 88 -11.82 11.29 0.99
N PHE A 89 -11.04 11.15 2.06
CA PHE A 89 -11.06 9.97 2.92
C PHE A 89 -10.67 10.30 4.37
N ASN A 90 -11.28 9.59 5.31
CA ASN A 90 -11.01 9.74 6.75
C ASN A 90 -10.10 8.63 7.29
N ASP A 91 -10.19 7.45 6.70
CA ASP A 91 -9.49 6.24 7.11
C ASP A 91 -8.94 5.45 5.90
N VAL A 92 -8.03 4.53 6.19
CA VAL A 92 -7.50 3.56 5.23
C VAL A 92 -7.84 2.19 5.79
N VAL A 93 -8.60 1.41 5.05
CA VAL A 93 -9.01 0.06 5.44
C VAL A 93 -8.01 -0.94 4.90
N THR A 94 -7.55 -1.85 5.74
CA THR A 94 -6.58 -2.88 5.35
C THR A 94 -7.24 -4.19 4.97
N GLY A 95 -6.58 -4.98 4.13
CA GLY A 95 -7.04 -6.34 3.82
C GLY A 95 -7.17 -7.23 5.06
N GLU A 96 -6.36 -6.99 6.09
CA GLU A 96 -6.46 -7.73 7.37
C GLU A 96 -7.76 -7.39 8.12
N GLU A 97 -8.13 -6.11 8.19
CA GLU A 97 -9.40 -5.67 8.78
C GLU A 97 -10.61 -6.24 8.02
N LEU A 98 -10.53 -6.31 6.68
CA LEU A 98 -11.61 -6.91 5.87
C LEU A 98 -11.76 -8.41 6.11
N LYS A 99 -10.67 -9.13 6.36
CA LYS A 99 -10.71 -10.59 6.61
C LYS A 99 -11.48 -10.93 7.88
N ALA A 100 -11.56 -9.99 8.83
CA ALA A 100 -12.30 -10.15 10.08
C ALA A 100 -13.81 -9.84 9.95
N GLN A 101 -14.27 -9.38 8.78
CA GLN A 101 -15.66 -8.99 8.53
C GLN A 101 -16.45 -10.10 7.83
N ASP A 102 -17.74 -10.18 8.15
CA ASP A 102 -18.71 -10.92 7.34
C ASP A 102 -19.17 -10.09 6.13
N ASP A 103 -19.92 -10.70 5.22
CA ASP A 103 -20.38 -10.05 3.98
C ASP A 103 -21.23 -8.80 4.25
N ALA A 104 -22.05 -8.80 5.31
CA ALA A 104 -22.89 -7.66 5.66
C ALA A 104 -22.06 -6.48 6.18
N ALA A 105 -21.07 -6.75 7.03
CA ALA A 105 -20.13 -5.76 7.53
C ALA A 105 -19.24 -5.20 6.40
N LEU A 106 -18.80 -6.06 5.48
CA LEU A 106 -18.05 -5.66 4.29
C LEU A 106 -18.88 -4.70 3.42
N SER A 107 -20.12 -5.06 3.06
CA SER A 107 -21.01 -4.19 2.30
C SER A 107 -21.29 -2.86 3.00
N ALA A 108 -21.41 -2.85 4.33
CA ALA A 108 -21.53 -1.61 5.08
C ALA A 108 -20.24 -0.77 5.01
N ARG A 109 -19.07 -1.41 5.09
CA ARG A 109 -17.78 -0.72 5.07
C ARG A 109 -17.45 -0.16 3.69
N VAL A 110 -17.73 -0.88 2.61
CA VAL A 110 -17.51 -0.41 1.23
C VAL A 110 -18.29 0.87 0.94
N LYS A 111 -19.47 1.06 1.53
CA LYS A 111 -20.28 2.28 1.38
C LYS A 111 -19.65 3.53 1.97
N THR A 112 -18.73 3.39 2.93
CA THR A 112 -18.14 4.55 3.65
C THR A 112 -16.64 4.69 3.41
N ALA A 113 -15.91 3.60 3.22
CA ALA A 113 -14.46 3.61 3.05
C ALA A 113 -14.03 3.95 1.62
N THR A 114 -13.10 4.90 1.47
CA THR A 114 -12.61 5.38 0.16
C THR A 114 -11.26 4.77 -0.23
N VAL A 115 -10.45 4.34 0.74
CA VAL A 115 -9.09 3.82 0.50
C VAL A 115 -8.93 2.45 1.14
N PHE A 116 -8.57 1.47 0.31
CA PHE A 116 -8.28 0.10 0.70
C PHE A 116 -6.82 -0.24 0.39
N ALA A 117 -6.05 -0.65 1.40
CA ALA A 117 -4.62 -0.94 1.31
C ALA A 117 -4.30 -2.39 1.70
N ARG A 118 -3.14 -2.90 1.26
CA ARG A 118 -2.73 -4.31 1.47
C ARG A 118 -3.79 -5.32 1.02
N ILE A 119 -4.52 -5.01 -0.05
CA ILE A 119 -5.62 -5.85 -0.56
C ILE A 119 -5.08 -6.96 -1.45
N MET A 120 -5.44 -8.20 -1.10
CA MET A 120 -5.13 -9.38 -1.91
C MET A 120 -6.07 -9.49 -3.12
N PRO A 121 -5.66 -10.15 -4.22
CA PRO A 121 -6.49 -10.27 -5.42
C PRO A 121 -7.91 -10.78 -5.16
N GLU A 122 -8.07 -11.77 -4.28
CA GLU A 122 -9.37 -12.36 -3.93
C GLU A 122 -10.28 -11.36 -3.20
N GLN A 123 -9.69 -10.50 -2.37
CA GLN A 123 -10.40 -9.48 -1.62
C GLN A 123 -10.86 -8.32 -2.52
N LYS A 124 -10.15 -8.04 -3.62
CA LYS A 124 -10.60 -7.03 -4.60
C LYS A 124 -11.97 -7.40 -5.17
N LEU A 125 -12.16 -8.68 -5.49
CA LEU A 125 -13.42 -9.17 -6.03
C LEU A 125 -14.56 -9.06 -5.02
N ALA A 126 -14.28 -9.32 -3.74
CA ALA A 126 -15.25 -9.16 -2.66
C ALA A 126 -15.69 -7.69 -2.52
N ILE A 127 -14.74 -6.74 -2.54
CA ILE A 127 -15.04 -5.29 -2.46
C ILE A 127 -15.93 -4.84 -3.63
N VAL A 128 -15.68 -5.33 -4.84
CA VAL A 128 -16.47 -4.95 -6.04
C VAL A 128 -17.89 -5.54 -6.01
N ARG A 129 -18.09 -6.69 -5.35
CA ARG A 129 -19.39 -7.37 -5.25
C ARG A 129 -20.27 -6.85 -4.11
N ALA A 130 -19.66 -6.26 -3.09
CA ALA A 130 -20.30 -5.82 -1.85
C ALA A 130 -21.10 -4.52 -2.01
#